data_AF-A0A925RT99-F1
#
_entry.id   AF-A0A925RT99-F1
#
_cell.length_a   1.000
_cell.length_b   1.000
_cell.length_c   1.000
_cell.angle_alpha   90.00
_cell.angle_beta   90.00
_cell.angle_gamma   90.00
#
_symmetry.space_group_name_H-M   'P 1'
#
loop_
_entity.id
_entity.type
_entity.pdbx_description
1 polymer ?
#
loop_
_entity_poly.entity_id
_entity_poly.type
_entity_poly.pdbx_seq_one_letter_code
_entity_poly.pdbx_strand_id
1 'polypeptide(L)'
;MPDHYSNQAFWQSRAKKLCRRINFAWFLQILAAPLLVTAILGAVGMLITRREFPMISTPAICLVLAGSIMIVALVCLKMAFSRFEKPDQTLVRIEAEAGLNNALSAATAGISKWPARPENLSESLRWHLPKTLIPPFAALALVALGLFIPISARAPLTPPPSRQPQAWSRMDSQLELLGEQAMVDEKYLEEMKERLEQLRAQEEEEWFSHASLEATDSLKESQASDMENL
;
A
#
# COMPACT_ATOMS: atom_id res chain seq x y z
N MET A 1 11.89 -10.67 62.58
CA MET A 1 11.28 -11.54 61.55
C MET A 1 10.64 -10.69 60.44
N PRO A 2 11.40 -10.11 59.49
CA PRO A 2 10.85 -9.32 58.38
C PRO A 2 10.88 -10.02 57.01
N ASP A 3 11.55 -11.17 56.88
CA ASP A 3 12.02 -11.64 55.57
C ASP A 3 10.95 -12.39 54.75
N HIS A 4 9.95 -13.00 55.40
CA HIS A 4 8.95 -13.84 54.73
C HIS A 4 8.04 -13.08 53.76
N TYR A 5 7.53 -11.90 54.16
CA TYR A 5 6.66 -11.08 53.31
C TYR A 5 7.43 -10.49 52.11
N SER A 6 8.71 -10.17 52.31
CA SER A 6 9.58 -9.62 51.25
C SER A 6 9.86 -10.65 50.15
N ASN A 7 10.04 -11.92 50.54
CA ASN A 7 10.28 -13.01 49.60
C ASN A 7 9.02 -13.40 48.82
N GLN A 8 7.85 -13.44 49.48
CA GLN A 8 6.57 -13.67 48.81
C GLN A 8 6.28 -12.62 47.73
N ALA A 9 6.40 -11.34 48.08
CA ALA A 9 6.16 -10.25 47.14
C ALA A 9 7.12 -10.29 45.95
N PHE A 10 8.40 -10.64 46.19
CA PHE A 10 9.40 -10.83 45.15
C PHE A 10 8.98 -11.91 44.14
N TRP A 11 8.67 -13.13 44.61
CA TRP A 11 8.31 -14.25 43.75
C TRP A 11 7.00 -14.01 42.99
N GLN A 12 5.98 -13.45 43.64
CA GLN A 12 4.72 -13.09 42.98
C GLN A 12 4.90 -12.00 41.92
N SER A 13 5.72 -10.98 42.19
CA SER A 13 6.01 -9.93 41.20
C SER A 13 6.77 -10.48 39.99
N ARG A 14 7.66 -11.45 40.20
CA ARG A 14 8.43 -12.11 39.15
C ARG A 14 7.54 -13.02 38.30
N ALA A 15 6.67 -13.81 38.93
CA ALA A 15 5.67 -14.60 38.25
C ALA A 15 4.73 -13.75 37.40
N LYS A 16 4.26 -12.60 37.91
CA LYS A 16 3.44 -11.64 37.13
C LYS A 16 4.19 -11.09 35.90
N LYS A 17 5.47 -10.73 36.05
CA LYS A 17 6.30 -10.25 34.93
C LYS A 17 6.48 -11.36 33.88
N LEU A 18 6.76 -12.58 34.29
CA LEU A 18 6.95 -13.71 33.39
C LEU A 18 5.65 -14.11 32.68
N CYS A 19 4.54 -14.17 33.41
CA CYS A 19 3.19 -14.40 32.88
C CYS A 19 2.83 -13.37 31.80
N ARG A 20 3.07 -12.07 32.04
CA ARG A 20 2.84 -11.03 31.02
C ARG A 20 3.67 -11.24 29.75
N ARG A 21 4.94 -11.66 29.88
CA ARG A 21 5.81 -11.95 28.72
C ARG A 21 5.31 -13.16 27.93
N ILE A 22 4.93 -14.24 28.61
CA ILE A 22 4.41 -15.45 27.98
C ILE A 22 3.07 -15.16 27.28
N ASN A 23 2.18 -14.41 27.93
CA ASN A 23 0.89 -14.01 27.35
C ASN A 23 1.08 -13.10 26.13
N PHE A 24 2.05 -12.19 26.18
CA PHE A 24 2.41 -11.36 25.03
C PHE A 24 3.00 -12.19 23.88
N ALA A 25 3.82 -13.19 24.18
CA ALA A 25 4.35 -14.10 23.17
C ALA A 25 3.24 -14.93 22.49
N TRP A 26 2.30 -15.47 23.27
CA TRP A 26 1.12 -16.16 22.73
C TRP A 26 0.26 -15.25 21.86
N PHE A 27 0.02 -14.02 22.30
CA PHE A 27 -0.69 -13.02 21.50
C PHE A 27 0.03 -12.74 20.18
N LEU A 28 1.34 -12.50 20.22
CA LEU A 28 2.13 -12.17 19.04
C LEU A 28 2.20 -13.34 18.05
N GLN A 29 2.29 -14.58 18.55
CA GLN A 29 2.29 -15.78 17.73
C GLN A 29 0.95 -16.00 17.03
N ILE A 30 -0.17 -15.78 17.73
CA ILE A 30 -1.51 -15.90 17.15
C ILE A 30 -1.78 -14.77 16.17
N LEU A 31 -1.27 -13.55 16.43
CA LEU A 31 -1.45 -12.38 15.58
C LEU A 31 -0.63 -12.45 14.28
N ALA A 32 0.59 -12.99 14.33
CA ALA A 32 1.57 -12.91 13.25
C ALA A 32 1.04 -13.44 11.91
N ALA A 33 0.52 -14.67 11.88
CA ALA A 33 0.04 -15.30 10.65
C ALA A 33 -1.17 -14.58 10.02
N PRO A 34 -2.28 -14.32 10.74
CA PRO A 34 -3.44 -13.65 10.16
C PRO A 34 -3.14 -12.19 9.78
N LEU A 35 -2.31 -11.48 10.55
CA LEU A 35 -1.89 -10.11 10.23
C LEU A 35 -1.12 -10.04 8.90
N LEU A 36 -0.24 -11.01 8.64
CA LEU A 36 0.54 -11.05 7.41
C LEU A 36 -0.38 -11.35 6.20
N VAL A 37 -1.30 -12.29 6.35
CA VAL A 37 -2.30 -12.60 5.32
C VAL A 37 -3.19 -11.41 5.01
N THR A 38 -3.70 -10.72 6.03
CA THR A 38 -4.56 -9.55 5.83
C THR A 38 -3.80 -8.35 5.27
N ALA A 39 -2.53 -8.16 5.65
CA ALA A 39 -1.67 -7.14 5.06
C ALA A 39 -1.42 -7.40 3.57
N ILE A 40 -1.13 -8.65 3.17
CA ILE A 40 -0.93 -9.00 1.76
C ILE A 40 -2.23 -8.80 0.97
N LEU A 41 -3.34 -9.38 1.42
CA LEU A 41 -4.62 -9.27 0.73
C LEU A 41 -5.10 -7.82 0.67
N GLY A 42 -4.90 -7.06 1.74
CA GLY A 42 -5.23 -5.66 1.82
C GLY A 42 -4.38 -4.79 0.88
N ALA A 43 -3.07 -5.06 0.79
CA ALA A 43 -2.19 -4.39 -0.17
C ALA A 43 -2.63 -4.69 -1.61
N VAL A 44 -2.87 -5.96 -1.95
CA VAL A 44 -3.35 -6.35 -3.29
C VAL A 44 -4.69 -5.70 -3.61
N GLY A 45 -5.64 -5.73 -2.67
CA GLY A 45 -6.94 -5.08 -2.81
C GLY A 45 -6.80 -3.59 -3.04
N MET A 46 -5.96 -2.90 -2.26
CA MET A 46 -5.67 -1.48 -2.44
C MET A 46 -5.13 -1.16 -3.83
N LEU A 47 -4.21 -1.98 -4.36
CA LEU A 47 -3.68 -1.79 -5.72
C LEU A 47 -4.78 -1.93 -6.77
N ILE A 48 -5.65 -2.93 -6.65
CA ILE A 48 -6.77 -3.17 -7.58
C ILE A 48 -7.77 -2.02 -7.50
N THR A 49 -8.16 -1.60 -6.30
CA THR A 49 -9.12 -0.50 -6.11
C THR A 49 -8.57 0.82 -6.65
N ARG A 50 -7.29 1.12 -6.42
CA ARG A 50 -6.64 2.31 -7.01
C ARG A 50 -6.56 2.24 -8.54
N ARG A 51 -6.46 1.04 -9.11
CA ARG A 51 -6.38 0.85 -10.56
C ARG A 51 -7.74 1.01 -11.24
N GLU A 52 -8.79 0.39 -10.72
CA GLU A 52 -10.12 0.33 -11.36
C GLU A 52 -11.04 1.48 -10.93
N PHE A 53 -10.86 2.05 -9.74
CA PHE A 53 -11.74 3.08 -9.18
C PHE A 53 -10.97 4.33 -8.74
N PRO A 54 -10.49 5.16 -9.69
CA PRO A 54 -9.77 6.40 -9.36
C PRO A 54 -10.63 7.43 -8.60
N MET A 55 -11.96 7.28 -8.59
CA MET A 55 -12.87 8.14 -7.84
C MET A 55 -12.86 7.88 -6.31
N ILE A 56 -12.31 6.76 -5.85
CA ILE A 56 -12.27 6.46 -4.41
C ILE A 56 -11.10 7.20 -3.78
N SER A 57 -11.40 8.01 -2.77
CA SER A 57 -10.39 8.77 -2.06
C SER A 57 -9.38 7.85 -1.37
N THR A 58 -8.09 8.11 -1.59
CA THR A 58 -6.98 7.40 -0.91
C THR A 58 -7.17 7.27 0.61
N PRO A 59 -7.61 8.31 1.37
CA PRO A 59 -7.81 8.16 2.82
C PRO A 59 -8.89 7.14 3.19
N ALA A 60 -9.95 6.98 2.37
CA ALA A 60 -10.99 5.99 2.65
C ALA A 60 -10.45 4.56 2.54
N ILE A 61 -9.61 4.28 1.54
CA ILE A 61 -8.97 2.97 1.37
C ILE A 61 -8.04 2.67 2.56
N CYS A 62 -7.24 3.65 2.98
CA CYS A 62 -6.41 3.52 4.17
C CYS A 62 -7.23 3.25 5.44
N LEU A 63 -8.39 3.89 5.59
CA LEU A 63 -9.25 3.73 6.76
C LEU A 63 -9.88 2.33 6.81
N VAL A 64 -10.35 1.82 5.66
CA VAL A 64 -10.87 0.44 5.55
C VAL A 64 -9.76 -0.58 5.85
N LEU A 65 -8.57 -0.38 5.28
CA LEU A 65 -7.42 -1.26 5.52
C LEU A 65 -7.03 -1.26 7.00
N ALA A 66 -6.89 -0.08 7.60
CA ALA A 66 -6.58 0.06 9.02
C ALA A 66 -7.66 -0.58 9.91
N GLY A 67 -8.94 -0.39 9.57
CA GLY A 67 -10.07 -1.03 10.25
C GLY A 67 -10.00 -2.55 10.19
N SER A 68 -9.69 -3.13 9.02
CA SER A 68 -9.56 -4.58 8.85
C SER A 68 -8.42 -5.16 9.69
N ILE A 69 -7.27 -4.49 9.73
CA ILE A 69 -6.13 -4.87 10.56
C ILE A 69 -6.49 -4.80 12.05
N MET A 70 -7.21 -3.76 12.46
CA MET A 70 -7.66 -3.58 13.84
C MET A 70 -8.63 -4.68 14.28
N ILE A 71 -9.59 -5.05 13.42
CA ILE A 71 -10.54 -6.15 13.71
C ILE A 71 -9.79 -7.47 13.88
N VAL A 72 -8.86 -7.78 12.97
CA VAL A 72 -8.03 -8.99 13.06
C VAL A 72 -7.21 -8.99 14.35
N ALA A 73 -6.64 -7.84 14.74
CA ALA A 73 -5.91 -7.70 15.99
C ALA A 73 -6.80 -7.96 17.22
N LEU A 74 -8.02 -7.43 17.24
CA LEU A 74 -8.98 -7.63 18.33
C LEU A 74 -9.46 -9.09 18.44
N VAL A 75 -9.72 -9.75 17.30
CA VAL A 75 -10.09 -11.18 17.27
C VAL A 75 -8.93 -12.04 17.80
N CYS A 76 -7.70 -11.77 17.35
CA CYS A 76 -6.51 -12.47 17.83
C CYS A 76 -6.26 -12.21 19.32
N LEU A 77 -6.51 -10.99 19.81
CA LEU A 77 -6.44 -10.65 21.23
C LEU A 77 -7.44 -11.49 22.04
N LYS A 78 -8.69 -11.57 21.57
CA LYS A 78 -9.73 -12.40 22.19
C LYS A 78 -9.38 -13.88 22.22
N MET A 79 -8.79 -14.41 21.15
CA MET A 79 -8.29 -15.78 21.11
C MET A 79 -7.05 -16.01 21.99
N ALA A 80 -6.18 -15.01 22.13
CA ALA A 80 -5.02 -15.11 23.00
C ALA A 80 -5.42 -15.13 24.47
N PHE A 81 -6.46 -14.36 24.85
CA PHE A 81 -7.00 -14.37 26.22
C PHE A 81 -7.42 -15.76 26.71
N SER A 82 -7.89 -16.64 25.83
CA SER A 82 -8.27 -18.01 26.22
C SER A 82 -7.07 -18.92 26.51
N ARG A 83 -5.86 -18.54 26.08
CA ARG A 83 -4.61 -19.26 26.32
C ARG A 83 -3.70 -18.62 27.36
N PHE A 84 -4.18 -17.60 28.08
CA PHE A 84 -3.37 -16.94 29.09
C PHE A 84 -3.09 -17.86 30.27
N GLU A 85 -1.81 -18.07 30.54
CA GLU A 85 -1.37 -18.83 31.72
C GLU A 85 -1.64 -18.01 32.98
N LYS A 86 -2.17 -18.67 34.01
CA LYS A 86 -2.35 -18.06 35.32
C LYS A 86 -1.00 -17.92 36.02
N PRO A 87 -0.80 -16.89 36.86
CA PRO A 87 0.46 -16.66 37.57
C PRO A 87 0.90 -17.87 38.42
N ASP A 88 -0.03 -18.69 38.88
CA ASP A 88 0.25 -19.90 39.67
C ASP A 88 0.93 -21.00 38.84
N GLN A 89 0.53 -21.16 37.56
CA GLN A 89 1.18 -22.10 36.65
C GLN A 89 2.60 -21.63 36.30
N THR A 90 2.81 -20.32 36.26
CA THR A 90 4.13 -19.72 36.00
C THR A 90 5.09 -19.96 37.16
N LEU A 91 4.61 -20.06 38.41
CA LEU A 91 5.44 -20.39 39.58
C LEU A 91 5.99 -21.82 39.52
N VAL A 92 5.17 -22.79 39.09
CA VAL A 92 5.61 -24.19 38.85
C VAL A 92 6.70 -24.25 37.79
N ARG A 93 6.61 -23.40 36.76
CA ARG A 93 7.62 -23.32 35.70
C ARG A 93 8.94 -22.72 36.18
N ILE A 94 8.87 -21.64 36.95
CA ILE A 94 10.03 -21.02 37.61
C ILE A 94 10.69 -22.02 38.56
N GLU A 95 9.89 -22.83 39.25
CA GLU A 95 10.34 -23.88 40.15
C GLU A 95 11.07 -25.03 39.44
N ALA A 96 10.52 -25.49 38.31
CA ALA A 96 11.17 -26.49 37.47
C ALA A 96 12.51 -26.00 36.89
N GLU A 97 12.58 -24.72 36.49
CA GLU A 97 13.80 -24.12 35.96
C GLU A 97 14.85 -23.81 37.05
N ALA A 98 14.42 -23.40 38.23
CA ALA A 98 15.30 -23.08 39.36
C ALA A 98 15.68 -24.31 40.21
N GLY A 99 15.15 -25.50 39.89
CA GLY A 99 15.40 -26.73 40.66
C GLY A 99 14.84 -26.69 42.09
N LEU A 100 13.78 -25.91 42.34
CA LEU A 100 13.30 -25.61 43.69
C LEU A 100 12.38 -26.70 44.30
N ASN A 101 12.31 -27.91 43.73
CA ASN A 101 11.68 -29.11 44.30
C ASN A 101 10.35 -28.87 45.05
N ASN A 102 9.37 -28.26 44.40
CA ASN A 102 8.04 -27.96 44.95
C ASN A 102 7.98 -26.95 46.13
N ALA A 103 9.08 -26.28 46.49
CA ALA A 103 9.11 -25.22 47.51
C ALA A 103 8.22 -24.01 47.19
N LEU A 104 8.14 -23.56 45.93
CA LEU A 104 7.28 -22.43 45.53
C LEU A 104 5.81 -22.85 45.49
N SER A 105 5.50 -24.03 44.94
CA SER A 105 4.13 -24.58 44.92
C SER A 105 3.61 -24.87 46.33
N ALA A 106 4.46 -25.42 47.20
CA ALA A 106 4.12 -25.67 48.61
C ALA A 106 3.99 -24.37 49.41
N ALA A 107 4.77 -23.33 49.11
CA ALA A 107 4.63 -22.02 49.73
C ALA A 107 3.35 -21.30 49.31
N THR A 108 2.90 -21.45 48.05
CA THR A 108 1.58 -20.95 47.62
C THR A 108 0.42 -21.67 48.28
N ALA A 109 0.56 -22.96 48.56
CA ALA A 109 -0.44 -23.76 49.28
C ALA A 109 -0.42 -23.51 50.80
N GLY A 110 0.50 -22.67 51.31
CA GLY A 110 0.66 -22.39 52.74
C GLY A 110 1.33 -23.51 53.55
N ILE A 111 1.86 -24.54 52.88
CA ILE A 111 2.45 -25.73 53.50
C ILE A 111 3.92 -25.50 53.88
N SER A 112 4.65 -24.68 53.11
CA SER A 112 6.07 -24.39 53.34
C SER A 112 6.38 -22.89 53.39
N LYS A 113 7.53 -22.52 53.95
CA LYS A 113 8.01 -21.14 53.97
C LYS A 113 8.53 -20.73 52.59
N TRP A 114 8.28 -19.48 52.19
CA TRP A 114 8.81 -18.93 50.94
C TRP A 114 10.35 -19.04 50.89
N PRO A 115 10.92 -19.61 49.81
CA PRO A 115 12.36 -19.79 49.69
C PRO A 115 13.07 -18.42 49.62
N ALA A 116 14.29 -18.38 50.14
CA ALA A 116 15.15 -17.20 50.09
C ALA A 116 15.46 -16.82 48.63
N ARG A 117 15.66 -15.53 48.38
CA ARG A 117 16.00 -15.02 47.05
C ARG A 117 17.30 -15.66 46.54
N PRO A 118 17.30 -16.41 45.42
CA PRO A 118 18.53 -16.93 44.83
C PRO A 118 19.35 -15.76 44.27
N GLU A 119 20.66 -15.76 44.51
CA GLU A 119 21.58 -14.79 43.91
C GLU A 119 21.75 -15.03 42.40
N ASN A 120 21.61 -16.29 41.96
CA ASN A 120 21.82 -16.71 40.58
C ASN A 120 20.56 -17.39 40.00
N LEU A 121 19.50 -16.61 39.81
CA LEU A 121 18.39 -17.04 38.93
C LEU A 121 18.80 -16.76 37.48
N SER A 122 19.23 -17.80 36.76
CA SER A 122 19.38 -17.69 35.31
C SER A 122 18.03 -17.30 34.70
N GLU A 123 17.97 -16.16 34.00
CA GLU A 123 16.84 -15.81 33.12
C GLU A 123 16.81 -16.80 31.95
N SER A 124 16.34 -18.02 32.19
CA SER A 124 16.45 -19.11 31.22
C SER A 124 15.41 -19.00 30.10
N LEU A 125 14.40 -18.13 30.25
CA LEU A 125 13.46 -17.80 29.18
C LEU A 125 14.14 -16.93 28.12
N ARG A 126 14.96 -17.56 27.28
CA ARG A 126 15.62 -16.97 26.11
C ARG A 126 14.55 -16.55 25.11
N TRP A 127 14.08 -15.32 25.27
CA TRP A 127 13.13 -14.73 24.34
C TRP A 127 13.84 -14.50 23.00
N HIS A 128 13.49 -15.27 21.99
CA HIS A 128 13.92 -15.01 20.61
C HIS A 128 13.09 -13.86 20.00
N LEU A 129 13.27 -12.65 20.56
CA LEU A 129 12.67 -11.38 20.11
C LEU A 129 12.64 -11.22 18.58
N PRO A 130 13.73 -11.48 17.82
CA PRO A 130 13.72 -11.25 16.38
C PRO A 130 12.71 -12.16 15.67
N LYS A 131 12.65 -13.46 15.99
CA LYS A 131 11.69 -14.38 15.35
C LYS A 131 10.23 -14.02 15.64
N THR A 132 9.95 -13.42 16.80
CA THR A 132 8.59 -13.03 17.17
C THR A 132 8.18 -11.68 16.57
N LEU A 133 9.12 -10.74 16.42
CA LEU A 133 8.87 -9.39 15.92
C LEU A 133 8.98 -9.25 14.39
N ILE A 134 9.68 -10.14 13.70
CA ILE A 134 9.82 -10.10 12.23
C ILE A 134 8.46 -10.10 11.51
N PRO A 135 7.48 -10.97 11.82
CA PRO A 135 6.21 -11.00 11.09
C PRO A 135 5.38 -9.70 11.17
N PRO A 136 5.14 -9.08 12.34
CA PRO A 136 4.40 -7.82 12.39
C PRO A 136 5.17 -6.65 11.77
N PHE A 137 6.50 -6.61 11.92
CA PHE A 137 7.32 -5.60 11.23
C PHE A 137 7.29 -5.77 9.72
N ALA A 138 7.35 -7.01 9.22
CA ALA A 138 7.24 -7.31 7.80
C ALA A 138 5.88 -6.90 7.25
N ALA A 139 4.78 -7.18 7.96
CA ALA A 139 3.44 -6.77 7.57
C ALA A 139 3.32 -5.23 7.48
N LEU A 140 3.85 -4.51 8.47
CA LEU A 140 3.83 -3.05 8.50
C LEU A 140 4.71 -2.44 7.40
N ALA A 141 5.88 -3.02 7.16
CA ALA A 141 6.76 -2.63 6.05
C ALA A 141 6.08 -2.86 4.69
N LEU A 142 5.34 -3.97 4.52
CA LEU A 142 4.65 -4.29 3.28
C LEU A 142 3.51 -3.30 2.97
N VAL A 143 2.75 -2.90 3.99
CA VAL A 143 1.73 -1.84 3.86
C VAL A 143 2.38 -0.49 3.54
N ALA A 144 3.49 -0.15 4.19
CA ALA A 144 4.23 1.08 3.92
C ALA A 144 4.77 1.11 2.48
N LEU A 145 5.35 0.00 2.02
CA LEU A 145 5.81 -0.16 0.63
C LEU A 145 4.66 -0.01 -0.36
N GLY A 146 3.48 -0.57 -0.07
CA GLY A 146 2.29 -0.40 -0.92
C GLY A 146 1.83 1.05 -1.07
N LEU A 147 2.04 1.90 -0.06
CA LEU A 147 1.74 3.33 -0.14
C LEU A 147 2.74 4.09 -1.01
N PHE A 148 4.00 3.64 -1.04
CA PHE A 148 5.07 4.27 -1.81
C PHE A 148 5.09 3.89 -3.28
N ILE A 149 4.38 2.82 -3.70
CA ILE A 149 4.29 2.45 -5.12
C ILE A 149 3.34 3.43 -5.83
N PRO A 150 3.86 4.28 -6.76
CA PRO A 150 2.99 5.11 -7.59
C PRO A 150 2.31 4.22 -8.63
N ILE A 151 0.99 4.10 -8.55
CA ILE A 151 0.20 3.34 -9.51
C ILE A 151 -0.42 4.35 -10.47
N SER A 152 -0.11 4.23 -11.76
CA SER A 152 -0.85 4.95 -12.79
C SER A 152 -2.29 4.41 -12.79
N ALA A 153 -3.24 5.24 -12.39
CA ALA A 153 -4.66 4.93 -12.53
C ALA A 153 -4.95 4.62 -14.00
N ARG A 154 -5.87 3.66 -14.24
CA ARG A 154 -6.36 3.45 -15.60
C ARG A 154 -7.04 4.76 -16.01
N ALA A 155 -6.46 5.45 -16.99
CA ALA A 155 -7.05 6.68 -17.50
C ALA A 155 -8.51 6.36 -17.84
N PRO A 156 -9.49 7.18 -17.40
CA PRO A 156 -10.82 7.07 -17.94
C PRO A 156 -10.70 7.08 -19.47
N LEU A 157 -11.55 6.32 -20.15
CA LEU A 157 -11.74 6.40 -21.60
C LEU A 157 -12.35 7.76 -21.95
N THR A 158 -11.72 8.85 -21.54
CA THR A 158 -11.93 10.14 -22.13
C THR A 158 -11.20 10.04 -23.46
N PRO A 159 -11.91 10.13 -24.60
CA PRO A 159 -11.23 10.25 -25.88
C PRO A 159 -10.22 11.40 -25.73
N PRO A 160 -8.97 11.21 -26.19
CA PRO A 160 -8.00 12.30 -26.14
C PRO A 160 -8.66 13.55 -26.74
N PRO A 161 -8.50 14.75 -26.14
CA PRO A 161 -9.02 15.96 -26.76
C PRO A 161 -8.50 15.95 -28.19
N SER A 162 -9.41 15.96 -29.17
CA SER A 162 -8.94 15.70 -30.53
C SER A 162 -8.00 16.84 -30.88
N ARG A 163 -6.81 16.43 -31.30
CA ARG A 163 -5.77 17.36 -31.69
C ARG A 163 -5.88 17.43 -33.20
N GLN A 164 -6.18 18.62 -33.72
CA GLN A 164 -6.23 18.84 -35.17
C GLN A 164 -5.03 18.21 -35.87
N PRO A 165 -5.20 17.68 -37.10
CA PRO A 165 -4.11 17.09 -37.87
C PRO A 165 -2.92 18.05 -38.00
N GLN A 166 -1.72 17.61 -37.61
CA GLN A 166 -0.50 18.43 -37.73
C GLN A 166 -0.20 18.87 -39.17
N ALA A 167 -0.75 18.17 -40.16
CA ALA A 167 -0.64 18.51 -41.58
C ALA A 167 -1.25 19.89 -41.87
N TRP A 168 -2.40 20.22 -41.27
CA TRP A 168 -3.10 21.48 -41.52
C TRP A 168 -2.33 22.69 -40.99
N SER A 169 -1.76 22.58 -39.79
CA SER A 169 -0.91 23.65 -39.23
C SER A 169 0.35 23.92 -40.07
N ARG A 170 0.91 22.88 -40.71
CA ARG A 170 2.07 23.04 -41.60
C ARG A 170 1.69 23.74 -42.91
N MET A 171 0.54 23.38 -43.49
CA MET A 171 0.03 24.03 -44.71
C MET A 171 -0.31 25.50 -44.46
N ASP A 172 -0.94 25.82 -43.32
CA ASP A 172 -1.25 27.20 -42.93
C ASP A 172 0.02 28.06 -42.88
N SER A 173 1.07 27.56 -42.20
CA SER A 173 2.36 28.25 -42.13
C SER A 173 3.06 28.39 -43.48
N GLN A 174 2.85 27.45 -44.41
CA GLN A 174 3.43 27.52 -45.76
C GLN A 174 2.68 28.52 -46.65
N LEU A 175 1.34 28.59 -46.56
CA LEU A 175 0.53 29.58 -47.27
C LEU A 175 0.83 31.00 -46.78
N GLU A 176 1.04 31.19 -45.48
CA GLU A 176 1.48 32.47 -44.91
C GLU A 176 2.83 32.91 -45.46
N LEU A 177 3.83 32.01 -45.52
CA LEU A 177 5.15 32.31 -46.08
C LEU A 177 5.09 32.64 -47.58
N LEU A 178 4.24 31.95 -48.35
CA LEU A 178 4.07 32.20 -49.78
C LEU A 178 3.38 33.55 -50.06
N GLY A 179 2.42 33.94 -49.23
CA GLY A 179 1.80 35.26 -49.27
C GLY A 179 2.76 36.38 -48.90
N GLU A 180 3.60 36.18 -47.88
CA GLU A 180 4.62 37.15 -47.48
C GLU A 180 5.70 37.35 -48.57
N GLN A 181 6.06 36.28 -49.29
CA GLN A 181 7.05 36.33 -50.36
C GLN A 181 6.47 36.81 -51.70
N ALA A 182 5.16 37.07 -51.80
CA ALA A 182 4.44 37.46 -53.02
C ALA A 182 4.76 36.58 -54.25
N MET A 183 5.05 35.30 -54.01
CA MET A 183 5.50 34.34 -55.03
C MET A 183 4.33 33.71 -55.82
N VAL A 184 3.08 33.88 -55.36
CA VAL A 184 1.89 33.21 -55.90
C VAL A 184 0.70 34.18 -55.95
N ASP A 185 -0.23 33.97 -56.88
CA ASP A 185 -1.44 34.77 -57.04
C ASP A 185 -2.31 34.78 -55.77
N GLU A 186 -2.75 35.96 -55.33
CA GLU A 186 -3.60 36.16 -54.15
C GLU A 186 -4.89 35.31 -54.19
N LYS A 187 -5.45 35.14 -55.40
CA LYS A 187 -6.66 34.34 -55.61
C LYS A 187 -6.44 32.85 -55.29
N TYR A 188 -5.24 32.33 -55.55
CA TYR A 188 -4.89 30.95 -55.26
C TYR A 188 -4.71 30.73 -53.76
N LEU A 189 -4.05 31.67 -53.07
CA LEU A 189 -3.88 31.61 -51.62
C LEU A 189 -5.23 31.62 -50.89
N GLU A 190 -6.18 32.42 -51.35
CA GLU A 190 -7.54 32.48 -50.80
C GLU A 190 -8.30 31.15 -51.01
N GLU A 191 -8.25 30.58 -52.21
CA GLU A 191 -8.91 29.30 -52.52
C GLU A 191 -8.34 28.14 -51.68
N MET A 192 -7.03 28.14 -51.44
CA MET A 192 -6.36 27.16 -50.61
C MET A 192 -6.72 27.27 -49.13
N LYS A 193 -6.80 28.50 -48.60
CA LYS A 193 -7.25 28.76 -47.23
C LYS A 193 -8.71 28.37 -47.04
N GLU A 194 -9.57 28.67 -48.01
CA GLU A 194 -10.98 28.31 -47.96
C GLU A 194 -11.17 26.79 -47.91
N ARG A 195 -10.44 26.03 -48.74
CA ARG A 195 -10.48 24.55 -48.71
C ARG A 195 -9.97 23.97 -47.39
N LEU A 196 -8.92 24.56 -46.79
CA LEU A 196 -8.41 24.14 -45.48
C LEU A 196 -9.43 24.43 -44.37
N GLU A 197 -10.13 25.56 -44.44
CA GLU A 197 -11.17 25.93 -43.48
C GLU A 197 -12.42 25.04 -43.63
N GLN A 198 -12.78 24.64 -44.86
CA GLN A 198 -13.84 23.66 -45.11
C GLN A 198 -13.53 22.30 -44.48
N LEU A 199 -12.26 21.86 -44.50
CA LEU A 199 -11.83 20.64 -43.81
C LEU A 199 -11.87 20.79 -42.28
N ARG A 200 -11.55 21.98 -41.76
CA ARG A 200 -11.62 22.30 -40.32
C ARG A 200 -13.06 22.42 -39.81
N ALA A 201 -13.99 22.85 -40.66
CA ALA A 201 -15.41 22.99 -40.35
C ALA A 201 -16.17 21.65 -40.23
N GLN A 202 -15.56 20.54 -40.67
CA GLN A 202 -16.12 19.19 -40.48
C GLN A 202 -16.13 18.79 -39.00
N GLU A 203 -16.99 17.83 -38.65
CA GLU A 203 -17.07 17.34 -37.27
C GLU A 203 -15.72 16.74 -36.83
N GLU A 204 -15.40 16.92 -35.55
CA GLU A 204 -14.12 16.57 -34.94
C GLU A 204 -13.76 15.07 -35.10
N GLU A 205 -14.78 14.20 -35.17
CA GLU A 205 -14.63 12.77 -35.43
C GLU A 205 -14.27 12.44 -36.89
N GLU A 206 -14.62 13.33 -37.83
CA GLU A 206 -14.40 13.15 -39.27
C GLU A 206 -13.02 13.66 -39.73
N TRP A 207 -12.32 14.45 -38.92
CA TRP A 207 -10.97 14.97 -39.22
C TRP A 207 -9.92 13.88 -39.49
N PHE A 208 -10.13 12.67 -38.97
CA PHE A 208 -9.27 11.50 -39.19
C PHE A 208 -9.95 10.40 -40.03
N SER A 209 -11.08 10.71 -40.66
CA SER A 209 -11.74 9.79 -41.58
C SER A 209 -10.91 9.61 -42.86
N HIS A 210 -11.13 8.49 -43.56
CA HIS A 210 -10.50 8.23 -44.84
C HIS A 210 -10.75 9.35 -45.87
N ALA A 211 -11.94 9.96 -45.84
CA ALA A 211 -12.29 11.06 -46.72
C ALA A 211 -11.47 12.33 -46.42
N SER A 212 -11.29 12.66 -45.13
CA SER A 212 -10.52 13.85 -44.72
C SER A 212 -9.02 13.69 -45.00
N LEU A 213 -8.48 12.48 -44.86
CA LEU A 213 -7.09 12.17 -45.19
C LEU A 213 -6.84 12.25 -46.70
N GLU A 214 -7.72 11.69 -47.53
CA GLU A 214 -7.63 11.77 -48.99
C GLU A 214 -7.78 13.22 -49.49
N ALA A 215 -8.70 13.99 -48.90
CA ALA A 215 -8.84 15.41 -49.19
C ALA A 215 -7.60 16.21 -48.77
N THR A 216 -6.97 15.87 -47.64
CA THR A 216 -5.71 16.49 -47.21
C THR A 216 -4.54 16.12 -48.14
N ASP A 217 -4.46 14.86 -48.60
CA ASP A 217 -3.39 14.40 -49.50
C ASP A 217 -3.54 14.98 -50.91
N SER A 218 -4.76 15.02 -51.47
CA SER A 218 -5.03 15.67 -52.75
C SER A 218 -4.72 17.17 -52.72
N LEU A 219 -5.03 17.83 -51.61
CA LEU A 219 -4.73 19.25 -51.40
C LEU A 219 -3.22 19.52 -51.34
N LYS A 220 -2.46 18.61 -50.74
CA LYS A 220 -1.00 18.65 -50.72
C LYS A 220 -0.40 18.35 -52.09
N GLU A 221 -0.98 17.43 -52.85
CA GLU A 221 -0.55 17.08 -54.20
C GLU A 221 -0.79 18.23 -55.18
N SER A 222 -1.94 18.92 -55.11
CA SER A 222 -2.19 20.11 -55.92
C SER A 222 -1.22 21.25 -55.59
N GLN A 223 -0.93 21.45 -54.30
CA GLN A 223 0.06 22.44 -53.89
C GLN A 223 1.46 22.13 -54.45
N ALA A 224 1.88 20.85 -54.42
CA ALA A 224 3.18 20.44 -54.94
C ALA A 224 3.26 20.56 -56.47
N SER A 225 2.21 20.18 -57.20
CA SER A 225 2.17 20.30 -58.66
C SER A 225 2.19 21.75 -59.12
N ASP A 226 1.48 22.63 -58.43
CA ASP A 226 1.41 24.05 -58.81
C ASP A 226 2.74 24.76 -58.52
N MET A 227 3.46 24.35 -57.46
CA MET A 227 4.83 24.81 -57.20
C MET A 227 5.85 24.32 -58.24
N GLU A 228 5.65 23.15 -58.86
CA GLU A 228 6.52 22.64 -59.93
C GLU A 228 6.24 23.32 -61.28
N ASN A 229 5.02 23.85 -61.47
CA ASN A 229 4.58 24.53 -62.68
C ASN A 229 4.83 26.06 -62.67
N LEU A 230 5.36 26.62 -61.58
CA LEU A 230 5.80 28.02 -61.42
C LEU A 230 7.30 28.18 -61.74
#